data_AF-A0AAW2B2Q9-F1
#
_entry.id   AF-A0AAW2B2Q9-F1
#
_cell.length_a   1.000
_cell.length_b   1.000
_cell.length_c   1.000
_cell.angle_alpha   90.00
_cell.angle_beta   90.00
_cell.angle_gamma   90.00
#
_symmetry.space_group_name_H-M   'P 1'
#
loop_
_entity.id
_entity.type
_entity.pdbx_description
1 polymer ?
#
loop_
_entity_poly.entity_id
_entity_poly.type
_entity_poly.pdbx_seq_one_letter_code
_entity_poly.pdbx_strand_id
1 'polypeptide(L)' 'FLSAAADEACQYVERVVGKNLLLQRELNLIGHELGDTRVNQIAALLQDKHCRLNTLT' A
#
# COMPACT_ATOMS: atom_id res chain seq x y z
N PHE A 1 -2.09 -12.86 8.07
CA PHE A 1 -0.80 -12.34 7.62
C PHE A 1 -0.98 -11.83 6.20
N LEU A 2 -0.40 -10.68 5.86
CA LEU A 2 -0.43 -10.14 4.50
C LEU A 2 0.32 -11.09 3.54
N SER A 3 -0.06 -11.09 2.26
CA SER A 3 0.78 -11.69 1.22
C SER A 3 2.14 -10.97 1.11
N ALA A 4 3.17 -11.65 0.58
CA ALA A 4 4.50 -11.05 0.44
C ALA A 4 4.50 -9.73 -0.36
N ALA A 5 3.74 -9.67 -1.45
CA ALA A 5 3.59 -8.45 -2.25
C ALA A 5 2.88 -7.33 -1.47
N ALA A 6 1.89 -7.69 -0.66
CA ALA A 6 1.18 -6.74 0.20
C ALA A 6 2.08 -6.22 1.34
N ASP A 7 2.93 -7.06 1.91
CA ASP A 7 3.89 -6.66 2.94
C ASP A 7 4.96 -5.72 2.38
N GLU A 8 5.50 -6.00 1.19
CA GLU A 8 6.42 -5.11 0.47
C GLU A 8 5.77 -3.74 0.17
N ALA A 9 4.51 -3.73 -0.26
CA ALA A 9 3.75 -2.49 -0.47
C ALA A 9 3.61 -1.69 0.83
N CYS A 10 3.27 -2.35 1.94
CA CYS A 10 3.20 -1.73 3.27
C CYS A 10 4.52 -1.09 3.68
N GLN A 11 5.63 -1.82 3.54
CA GLN A 11 6.96 -1.32 3.89
C GLN A 11 7.38 -0.13 3.01
N TYR A 12 7.07 -0.18 1.71
CA TYR A 12 7.34 0.94 0.80
C TYR A 12 6.58 2.19 1.21
N VAL A 13 5.28 2.06 1.46
CA VAL A 13 4.43 3.19 1.84
C VAL A 13 4.81 3.74 3.21
N GLU A 14 5.16 2.88 4.16
CA GLU A 14 5.68 3.30 5.46
C GLU A 14 6.99 4.08 5.32
N ARG A 15 7.89 3.67 4.42
CA ARG A 15 9.14 4.40 4.14
C ARG A 15 8.92 5.75 3.44
N VAL A 16 8.02 5.79 2.48
CA VAL A 16 7.86 6.95 1.59
C VAL A 16 6.91 7.97 2.16
N VAL A 17 5.77 7.51 2.65
CA VAL A 17 4.70 8.37 3.17
C VAL A 17 4.78 8.50 4.69
N GLY A 18 5.60 7.69 5.38
CA GLY A 18 5.69 7.70 6.84
C GLY A 18 4.43 7.16 7.52
N LYS A 19 3.59 6.42 6.79
CA LYS A 19 2.27 5.97 7.24
C LYS A 19 2.18 4.45 7.24
N ASN A 20 1.70 3.92 8.36
CA ASN A 20 1.44 2.49 8.48
C ASN A 20 0.06 2.13 7.92
N LEU A 21 0.02 1.44 6.79
CA LEU A 21 -1.23 1.07 6.10
C LEU A 21 -2.09 0.06 6.85
N LEU A 22 -1.52 -0.69 7.80
CA LEU A 22 -2.32 -1.59 8.65
C LEU A 22 -3.22 -0.82 9.63
N LEU A 23 -2.85 0.43 9.93
CA LEU A 23 -3.55 1.29 10.89
C LEU A 23 -4.37 2.40 10.22
N GLN A 24 -4.08 2.73 8.96
CA GLN A 24 -4.76 3.80 8.23
C GLN A 24 -5.71 3.25 7.16
N ARG A 25 -6.84 3.95 6.96
CA ARG A 25 -7.83 3.61 5.93
C ARG A 25 -7.63 4.40 4.64
N GLU A 26 -6.75 5.40 4.66
CA GLU A 26 -6.53 6.32 3.55
C GLU A 26 -5.05 6.46 3.28
N LEU A 27 -4.69 6.31 2.01
CA LEU A 27 -3.35 6.51 1.50
C LEU A 27 -3.36 7.54 0.39
N ASN A 28 -2.47 8.52 0.49
CA ASN A 28 -2.23 9.51 -0.55
C ASN A 28 -0.84 9.25 -1.15
N LEU A 29 -0.81 8.90 -2.44
CA LEU A 29 0.38 8.71 -3.27
C LEU A 29 0.49 9.78 -4.36
N ILE A 30 -0.32 10.85 -4.31
CA ILE A 30 -0.17 12.00 -5.21
C ILE A 30 1.27 12.50 -5.16
N GLY A 31 1.85 12.71 -6.35
CA GLY A 31 3.22 13.20 -6.50
C GLY A 31 4.30 12.12 -6.34
N HIS A 32 3.94 10.86 -6.14
CA HIS A 32 4.87 9.74 -6.08
C HIS A 32 4.86 8.96 -7.39
N GLU A 33 6.03 8.82 -8.01
CA GLU A 33 6.16 8.02 -9.22
C GLU A 33 6.19 6.53 -8.87
N LEU A 34 5.10 5.84 -9.18
CA LEU A 34 4.93 4.41 -9.00
C LEU A 34 5.15 3.74 -10.36
N GLY A 35 6.22 2.96 -10.49
CA GLY A 35 6.37 2.05 -11.64
C GLY A 35 5.40 0.87 -11.55
N ASP A 36 5.26 0.11 -12.64
CA ASP A 36 4.31 -1.01 -12.78
C ASP A 36 4.42 -2.03 -11.64
N THR A 37 5.66 -2.35 -11.20
CA THR A 37 5.90 -3.25 -10.07
C THR A 37 5.24 -2.75 -8.78
N ARG A 38 5.35 -1.45 -8.49
CA ARG A 38 4.75 -0.85 -7.30
C ARG A 38 3.23 -0.80 -7.39
N VAL A 39 2.70 -0.49 -8.56
CA VAL A 39 1.25 -0.50 -8.79
C VAL A 39 0.69 -1.91 -8.54
N ASN A 40 1.36 -2.96 -9.03
CA ASN A 40 0.95 -4.35 -8.80
C ASN A 40 1.03 -4.75 -7.32
N GLN A 41 2.06 -4.34 -6.59
CA GLN A 41 2.17 -4.59 -5.15
C GLN A 41 1.05 -3.91 -4.36
N ILE A 42 0.71 -2.66 -4.69
CA ILE A 42 -0.40 -1.93 -4.06
C ILE A 42 -1.74 -2.58 -4.41
N ALA A 43 -1.93 -3.02 -5.67
CA ALA A 43 -3.13 -3.75 -6.06
C ALA A 43 -3.27 -5.07 -5.29
N ALA A 44 -2.17 -5.81 -5.10
CA ALA A 44 -2.15 -7.03 -4.29
C ALA A 44 -2.47 -6.74 -2.81
N LEU A 45 -1.99 -5.62 -2.27
CA LEU A 45 -2.36 -5.16 -0.94
C LEU A 45 -3.86 -4.85 -0.85
N LEU A 46 -4.45 -4.14 -1.81
CA LEU A 46 -5.89 -3.84 -1.83
C LEU A 46 -6.76 -5.10 -1.92
N GLN A 47 -6.26 -6.15 -2.58
CA GLN A 47 -6.94 -7.43 -2.68
C GLN A 47 -6.74 -8.32 -1.44
N ASP A 48 -5.81 -7.98 -0.55
CA ASP A 48 -5.57 -8.76 0.66
C ASP A 48 -6.74 -8.60 1.63
N LYS A 49 -7.28 -9.74 2.10
CA LYS A 49 -8.41 -9.77 3.04
C LYS A 49 -8.17 -9.04 4.36
N HIS A 50 -6.90 -8.80 4.70
CA HIS A 50 -6.50 -8.09 5.91
C HIS A 50 -6.26 -6.61 5.68
N CYS A 51 -6.29 -6.15 4.43
CA CYS A 51 -6.16 -4.75 4.09
C CYS A 51 -7.40 -3.98 4.50
N ARG A 52 -7.18 -2.86 5.20
CA ARG A 52 -8.23 -1.96 5.68
C ARG A 52 -8.25 -0.64 4.92
N LEU A 53 -7.53 -0.58 3.81
CA LEU A 53 -7.46 0.61 2.99
C LEU A 53 -8.77 0.78 2.22
N ASN A 54 -9.45 1.89 2.46
CA ASN A 54 -10.69 2.25 1.79
C ASN A 54 -10.45 3.24 0.66
N THR A 55 -9.48 4.14 0.83
CA THR A 55 -9.23 5.24 -0.09
C THR A 55 -7.76 5.25 -0.49
N LEU A 56 -7.51 5.28 -1.80
CA LEU A 56 -6.22 5.53 -2.41
C LEU A 56 -6.35 6.79 -3.25
N THR A 57 -5.54 7.82 -2.97
CA THR A 57 -5.55 9.11 -3.67
C THR A 57 -4.22 9.38 -4.33
#